data_AF-A0A6F8TMX0-F1
#
_entry.id   AF-A0A6F8TMX0-F1
#
_cell.length_a   1.000
_cell.length_b   1.000
_cell.length_c   1.000
_cell.angle_alpha   90.00
_cell.angle_beta   90.00
_cell.angle_gamma   90.00
#
_symmetry.space_group_name_H-M   'P 1'
#
loop_
_entity.id
_entity.type
_entity.pdbx_description
1 polymer ?
#
loop_
_entity_poly.entity_id
_entity_poly.type
_entity_poly.pdbx_seq_one_letter_code
_entity_poly.pdbx_strand_id
1 'polypeptide(L)'
;MLRWVFVSFILIAGMAGCGKADDQPEEQSSPQQQTGDAEETSGQKGIVAGAMEPSLTKESPNVYVYTVKNQTEREKTFVFSSGQTIDFELKNEKGEVVYKDSDNKMYTQAIQEITIIQGEEFSQKVAVPELESGTYTLTVWLTAKGEENYKATAEIVVE
;
A
#
# COMPACT_ATOMS: atom_id res chain seq x y z
N MET A 1 -38.32 -27.83 1.68
CA MET A 1 -39.03 -27.54 0.42
C MET A 1 -39.62 -26.16 0.54
N LEU A 2 -39.24 -25.22 -0.32
CA LEU A 2 -40.16 -24.41 -1.12
C LEU A 2 -39.31 -23.57 -2.10
N ARG A 3 -39.30 -23.99 -3.37
CA ARG A 3 -38.92 -23.19 -4.53
C ARG A 3 -40.03 -22.16 -4.76
N TRP A 4 -39.70 -20.99 -5.34
CA TRP A 4 -40.43 -20.25 -6.38
C TRP A 4 -39.47 -19.16 -6.93
N VAL A 5 -38.93 -19.29 -8.15
CA VAL A 5 -39.45 -18.84 -9.48
C VAL A 5 -39.50 -17.29 -9.52
N PHE A 6 -38.74 -16.59 -10.37
CA PHE A 6 -39.08 -16.31 -11.76
C PHE A 6 -37.87 -15.92 -12.63
N VAL A 7 -37.88 -16.44 -13.86
CA VAL A 7 -37.05 -16.05 -15.01
C VAL A 7 -37.79 -14.97 -15.82
N SER A 8 -37.08 -13.95 -16.30
CA SER A 8 -37.41 -13.10 -17.47
C SER A 8 -36.13 -12.30 -17.81
N PHE A 9 -35.31 -12.57 -18.82
CA PHE A 9 -35.50 -12.49 -20.28
C PHE A 9 -36.37 -11.30 -20.71
N ILE A 10 -35.78 -10.22 -21.27
CA ILE A 10 -35.90 -9.80 -22.68
C ILE A 10 -35.59 -8.29 -22.98
N LEU A 11 -34.79 -8.10 -24.06
CA LEU A 11 -34.59 -6.99 -25.04
C LEU A 11 -34.28 -5.54 -24.59
N ILE A 12 -33.09 -4.98 -24.92
CA ILE A 12 -32.60 -4.34 -26.18
C ILE A 12 -33.31 -3.01 -26.53
N ALA A 13 -32.55 -1.91 -26.53
CA ALA A 13 -32.52 -0.92 -27.62
C ALA A 13 -31.29 0.00 -27.47
N GLY A 14 -30.40 -0.05 -28.47
CA GLY A 14 -29.30 0.90 -28.62
C GLY A 14 -29.76 2.18 -29.31
N MET A 15 -29.07 3.28 -29.04
CA MET A 15 -28.96 4.38 -29.98
C MET A 15 -27.48 4.71 -30.20
N ALA A 16 -27.07 4.54 -31.45
CA ALA A 16 -25.86 5.10 -32.00
C ALA A 16 -26.02 6.63 -32.11
N GLY A 17 -25.15 7.39 -31.47
CA GLY A 17 -24.95 8.80 -31.73
C GLY A 17 -23.61 8.98 -32.44
N CYS A 18 -23.65 9.14 -33.76
CA CYS A 18 -22.49 9.51 -34.58
C CYS A 18 -22.76 10.92 -35.12
N GLY A 19 -22.13 11.93 -34.51
CA GLY A 19 -22.12 13.30 -35.01
C GLY A 19 -20.75 13.58 -35.63
N LYS A 20 -20.71 13.73 -36.95
CA LYS A 20 -19.56 14.09 -37.79
C LYS A 20 -19.87 15.45 -38.43
N ALA A 21 -18.83 16.13 -38.94
CA ALA A 21 -18.82 17.37 -39.75
C ALA A 21 -18.54 18.65 -38.91
N ASP A 22 -17.60 19.54 -39.25
CA ASP A 22 -16.88 19.77 -40.52
C ASP A 22 -15.50 20.45 -40.28
N ASP A 23 -14.62 20.23 -41.25
CA ASP A 23 -13.30 20.84 -41.52
C ASP A 23 -13.31 22.37 -41.65
N GLN A 24 -12.20 23.04 -41.25
CA GLN A 24 -11.33 23.85 -42.14
C GLN A 24 -10.12 24.48 -41.38
N PRO A 25 -9.07 24.99 -42.06
CA PRO A 25 -7.70 24.46 -41.92
C PRO A 25 -6.61 25.52 -41.61
N GLU A 26 -5.35 25.06 -41.60
CA GLU A 26 -4.08 25.83 -41.71
C GLU A 26 -3.70 26.68 -40.45
N GLU A 27 -2.44 26.84 -40.03
CA GLU A 27 -1.18 26.96 -40.76
C GLU A 27 0.01 26.41 -39.94
N GLN A 28 1.00 25.94 -40.69
CA GLN A 28 2.28 25.42 -40.23
C GLN A 28 3.35 26.49 -40.49
N SER A 29 3.91 27.11 -39.45
CA SER A 29 5.14 27.89 -39.58
C SER A 29 5.80 28.15 -38.21
N SER A 30 6.89 27.40 -37.95
CA SER A 30 8.09 27.88 -37.25
C SER A 30 9.05 28.43 -38.33
N PRO A 31 9.99 29.37 -38.07
CA PRO A 31 10.89 29.39 -36.89
C PRO A 31 11.30 30.78 -36.37
N GLN A 32 11.85 30.87 -35.15
CA GLN A 32 13.16 31.50 -34.85
C GLN A 32 13.44 31.50 -33.33
N GLN A 33 14.68 31.15 -32.96
CA GLN A 33 15.27 31.38 -31.64
C GLN A 33 15.20 32.86 -31.24
N GLN A 34 14.88 33.11 -29.96
CA GLN A 34 15.32 34.30 -29.27
C GLN A 34 15.68 33.95 -27.82
N THR A 35 16.96 34.15 -27.52
CA THR A 35 17.56 34.18 -26.19
C THR A 35 16.86 35.22 -25.32
N GLY A 36 16.39 34.78 -24.15
CA GLY A 36 15.92 35.64 -23.07
C GLY A 36 16.34 35.04 -21.73
N ASP A 37 17.37 35.63 -21.13
CA ASP A 37 17.63 35.50 -19.71
C ASP A 37 16.57 36.33 -18.96
N ALA A 38 15.65 35.65 -18.26
CA ALA A 38 14.98 36.18 -17.08
C ALA A 38 14.24 35.04 -16.33
N GLU A 39 14.83 34.70 -15.19
CA GLU A 39 14.14 34.62 -13.90
C GLU A 39 13.22 33.42 -13.57
N GLU A 40 13.66 32.74 -12.51
CA GLU A 40 12.90 32.02 -11.50
C GLU A 40 11.85 31.00 -11.95
N THR A 41 12.29 29.75 -11.94
CA THR A 41 11.64 28.79 -11.04
C THR A 41 12.75 28.15 -10.21
N SER A 42 13.20 28.89 -9.18
CA SER A 42 13.55 28.24 -7.93
C SER A 42 12.26 27.57 -7.47
N GLY A 43 12.01 26.38 -7.99
CA GLY A 43 11.00 25.49 -7.46
C GLY A 43 11.47 25.27 -6.04
N GLN A 44 10.86 26.01 -5.11
CA GLN A 44 10.93 25.72 -3.70
C GLN A 44 10.48 24.27 -3.61
N LYS A 45 11.47 23.38 -3.62
CA LYS A 45 11.36 22.02 -3.16
C LYS A 45 11.18 22.22 -1.66
N GLY A 46 9.95 22.59 -1.30
CA GLY A 46 9.54 22.76 0.08
C GLY A 46 10.07 21.54 0.81
N ILE A 47 10.81 21.78 1.88
CA ILE A 47 11.32 20.72 2.72
C ILE A 47 10.07 20.01 3.22
N VAL A 48 9.70 18.90 2.58
CA VAL A 48 8.62 18.04 3.06
C VAL A 48 9.17 17.48 4.37
N ALA A 49 8.76 18.08 5.48
CA ALA A 49 9.20 17.68 6.80
C ALA A 49 8.58 16.32 7.13
N GLY A 50 9.39 15.41 7.68
CA GLY A 50 8.95 14.10 8.16
C GLY A 50 8.97 12.97 7.11
N ALA A 51 8.84 11.75 7.60
CA ALA A 51 8.79 10.51 6.83
C ALA A 51 7.61 9.65 7.28
N MET A 52 7.27 8.66 6.47
CA MET A 52 6.44 7.55 6.92
C MET A 52 7.33 6.60 7.74
N GLU A 53 7.01 6.38 9.01
CA GLU A 53 7.87 5.69 9.96
C GLU A 53 7.27 4.34 10.38
N PRO A 54 7.79 3.21 9.88
CA PRO A 54 7.43 1.90 10.39
C PRO A 54 8.12 1.63 11.72
N SER A 55 7.44 0.97 12.65
CA SER A 55 8.00 0.55 13.94
C SER A 55 7.34 -0.73 14.46
N LEU A 56 8.04 -1.39 15.38
CA LEU A 56 7.54 -2.54 16.13
C LEU A 56 7.74 -2.31 17.62
N THR A 57 6.68 -2.43 18.40
CA THR A 57 6.72 -2.32 19.87
C THR A 57 6.24 -3.63 20.50
N LYS A 58 6.98 -4.18 21.45
CA LYS A 58 6.56 -5.37 22.20
C LYS A 58 5.45 -4.99 23.18
N GLU A 59 4.26 -5.59 23.03
CA GLU A 59 3.11 -5.38 23.92
C GLU A 59 3.08 -6.43 25.04
N SER A 60 3.37 -7.69 24.69
CA SER A 60 3.45 -8.82 25.64
C SER A 60 4.46 -9.86 25.11
N PRO A 61 4.75 -10.96 25.83
CA PRO A 61 5.79 -11.92 25.43
C PRO A 61 5.74 -12.34 23.95
N ASN A 62 4.54 -12.65 23.44
CA ASN A 62 4.32 -13.14 22.08
C ASN A 62 3.48 -12.18 21.21
N VAL A 63 3.31 -10.93 21.64
CA VAL A 63 2.51 -9.94 20.89
C VAL A 63 3.31 -8.67 20.69
N TYR A 64 3.44 -8.29 19.42
CA TYR A 64 4.02 -7.02 19.00
C TYR A 64 2.94 -6.17 18.35
N VAL A 65 3.11 -4.85 18.39
CA VAL A 65 2.30 -3.88 17.64
C VAL A 65 3.18 -3.34 16.55
N TYR A 66 2.78 -3.60 15.30
CA TYR A 66 3.36 -2.99 14.11
C TYR A 66 2.61 -1.70 13.81
N THR A 67 3.36 -0.62 13.61
CA THR A 67 2.81 0.71 13.37
C THR A 67 3.51 1.36 12.19
N VAL A 68 2.74 2.02 11.31
CA VAL A 68 3.26 2.93 10.29
C VAL A 68 2.65 4.31 10.54
N LYS A 69 3.49 5.23 11.02
CA LYS A 69 3.07 6.59 11.37
C LYS A 69 3.39 7.55 10.23
N ASN A 70 2.44 8.41 9.88
CA ASN A 70 2.66 9.44 8.87
C ASN A 70 3.13 10.74 9.52
N GLN A 71 4.44 10.98 9.51
CA GLN A 71 5.01 12.26 9.98
C GLN A 71 5.09 13.32 8.86
N THR A 72 4.65 12.99 7.65
CA THR A 72 4.71 13.90 6.50
C THR A 72 3.54 14.87 6.49
N GLU A 73 3.66 15.97 5.77
CA GLU A 73 2.57 16.95 5.55
C GLU A 73 1.55 16.50 4.48
N ARG A 74 1.63 15.26 3.98
CA ARG A 74 0.75 14.75 2.94
C ARG A 74 0.09 13.45 3.37
N GLU A 75 -1.18 13.27 3.02
CA GLU A 75 -1.82 11.96 3.18
C GLU A 75 -1.17 10.92 2.25
N LYS A 76 -1.19 9.67 2.68
CA LYS A 76 -0.70 8.52 1.91
C LYS A 76 -1.75 7.43 1.90
N THR A 77 -2.19 7.05 0.71
CA THR A 77 -3.10 5.92 0.49
C THR A 77 -2.33 4.67 0.11
N PHE A 78 -2.62 3.58 0.81
CA PHE A 78 -2.13 2.24 0.57
C PHE A 78 -3.22 1.38 -0.06
N VAL A 79 -2.89 0.70 -1.16
CA VAL A 79 -3.82 -0.21 -1.85
C VAL A 79 -3.38 -1.64 -1.59
N PHE A 80 -4.25 -2.45 -0.98
CA PHE A 80 -4.00 -3.86 -0.71
C PHE A 80 -4.83 -4.71 -1.67
N SER A 81 -4.22 -5.78 -2.19
CA SER A 81 -4.88 -6.65 -3.18
C SER A 81 -5.73 -7.76 -2.55
N SER A 82 -5.71 -7.88 -1.22
CA SER A 82 -6.49 -8.86 -0.46
C SER A 82 -6.76 -8.35 0.95
N GLY A 83 -7.45 -9.16 1.76
CA GLY A 83 -7.63 -8.94 3.20
C GLY A 83 -6.33 -8.97 4.00
N GLN A 84 -5.21 -9.40 3.41
CA GLN A 84 -3.89 -9.31 4.03
C GLN A 84 -3.37 -7.88 3.92
N THR A 85 -3.30 -7.16 5.04
CA THR A 85 -2.73 -5.79 5.14
C THR A 85 -1.27 -5.78 5.59
N ILE A 86 -0.86 -6.81 6.34
CA ILE A 86 0.53 -7.05 6.73
C ILE A 86 0.91 -8.51 6.50
N ASP A 87 2.21 -8.76 6.39
CA ASP A 87 2.80 -10.08 6.50
C ASP A 87 4.05 -9.99 7.39
N PHE A 88 4.48 -11.13 7.91
CA PHE A 88 5.70 -11.18 8.71
C PHE A 88 6.42 -12.52 8.57
N GLU A 89 7.72 -12.48 8.85
CA GLU A 89 8.56 -13.67 8.93
C GLU A 89 9.40 -13.66 10.19
N LEU A 90 9.78 -14.86 10.62
CA LEU A 90 10.79 -15.08 11.65
C LEU A 90 12.01 -15.72 11.00
N LYS A 91 13.18 -15.14 11.24
CA LYS A 91 14.47 -15.72 10.89
C LYS A 91 15.20 -16.17 12.15
N ASN A 92 15.79 -17.36 12.13
CA ASN A 92 16.69 -17.81 13.19
C ASN A 92 18.06 -17.10 13.11
N GLU A 93 18.97 -17.38 14.05
CA GLU A 93 20.33 -16.83 14.08
C GLU A 93 21.17 -17.13 12.81
N LYS A 94 20.82 -18.19 12.08
CA LYS A 94 21.48 -18.54 10.80
C LYS A 94 20.93 -17.74 9.62
N GLY A 95 19.91 -16.90 9.84
CA GLY A 95 19.20 -16.15 8.81
C GLY A 95 18.17 -16.97 8.03
N GLU A 96 17.88 -18.20 8.47
CA GLU A 96 16.91 -19.09 7.82
C GLU A 96 15.49 -18.66 8.23
N VAL A 97 14.59 -18.50 7.26
CA VAL A 97 13.17 -18.25 7.53
C VAL A 97 12.56 -19.52 8.10
N VAL A 98 12.17 -19.47 9.38
CA VAL A 98 11.57 -20.60 10.11
C VAL A 98 10.04 -20.49 10.21
N TYR A 99 9.50 -19.29 9.95
CA TYR A 99 8.08 -19.03 9.96
C TYR A 99 7.74 -17.85 9.04
N LYS A 100 6.60 -17.95 8.36
CA LYS A 100 5.97 -16.84 7.62
C LYS A 100 4.46 -16.89 7.81
N ASP A 101 3.84 -15.75 8.10
CA ASP A 101 2.40 -15.70 8.43
C ASP A 101 1.53 -16.12 7.25
N SER A 102 1.86 -15.63 6.05
CA SER A 102 1.14 -15.95 4.83
C SER A 102 1.11 -17.45 4.48
N ASP A 103 2.11 -18.22 4.91
CA ASP A 103 2.16 -19.66 4.62
C ASP A 103 1.10 -20.45 5.43
N ASN A 104 0.55 -19.85 6.48
CA ASN A 104 -0.35 -20.50 7.44
C ASN A 104 -1.80 -19.96 7.39
N LYS A 105 -2.10 -19.03 6.48
CA LYS A 105 -3.39 -18.33 6.43
C LYS A 105 -3.94 -18.20 5.02
N MET A 106 -5.26 -18.16 4.92
CA MET A 106 -5.97 -17.76 3.72
C MET A 106 -6.61 -16.40 3.95
N TYR A 107 -6.50 -15.50 2.97
CA TYR A 107 -7.07 -14.16 3.04
C TYR A 107 -8.13 -13.97 1.96
N THR A 108 -9.20 -13.26 2.30
CA THR A 108 -10.26 -12.89 1.35
C THR A 108 -9.68 -12.07 0.20
N GLN A 109 -10.10 -12.39 -1.02
CA GLN A 109 -9.69 -11.64 -2.21
C GLN A 109 -10.59 -10.41 -2.37
N ALA A 110 -10.24 -9.35 -1.65
CA ALA A 110 -10.92 -8.05 -1.71
C ALA A 110 -9.87 -6.94 -1.74
N ILE A 111 -9.96 -6.06 -2.74
CA ILE A 111 -9.15 -4.86 -2.82
C ILE A 111 -9.65 -3.89 -1.75
N GLN A 112 -8.72 -3.30 -1.01
CA GLN A 112 -9.01 -2.30 0.02
C GLN A 112 -7.99 -1.18 -0.02
N GLU A 113 -8.43 0.01 0.37
CA GLU A 113 -7.59 1.20 0.45
C GLU A 113 -7.58 1.72 1.88
N ILE A 114 -6.39 2.06 2.39
CA ILE A 114 -6.21 2.69 3.70
C ILE A 114 -5.43 3.99 3.49
N THR A 115 -6.04 5.11 3.84
CA THR A 115 -5.39 6.43 3.83
C THR A 115 -4.93 6.77 5.23
N ILE A 116 -3.65 7.12 5.38
CA ILE A 116 -3.08 7.64 6.62
C ILE A 116 -2.79 9.12 6.42
N ILE A 117 -3.52 9.99 7.10
CA ILE A 117 -3.32 11.44 7.06
C ILE A 117 -2.16 11.85 7.99
N GLN A 118 -1.73 13.10 7.91
CA GLN A 118 -0.65 13.63 8.76
C GLN A 118 -0.94 13.39 10.26
N GLY A 119 0.06 12.87 10.97
CA GLY A 119 0.01 12.64 12.41
C GLY A 119 -0.71 11.36 12.82
N GLU A 120 -1.49 10.75 11.92
CA GLU A 120 -2.14 9.47 12.15
C GLU A 120 -1.23 8.27 11.88
N GLU A 121 -1.72 7.09 12.22
CA GLU A 121 -1.00 5.84 12.06
C GLU A 121 -1.93 4.68 11.68
N PHE A 122 -1.37 3.75 10.91
CA PHE A 122 -1.90 2.40 10.78
C PHE A 122 -1.21 1.54 11.84
N SER A 123 -1.99 0.78 12.62
CA SER A 123 -1.45 -0.10 13.66
C SER A 123 -2.15 -1.46 13.65
N GLN A 124 -1.38 -2.55 13.75
CA GLN A 124 -1.90 -3.91 13.77
C GLN A 124 -1.10 -4.80 14.73
N LYS A 125 -1.82 -5.65 15.48
CA LYS A 125 -1.19 -6.64 16.36
C LYS A 125 -0.60 -7.79 15.55
N VAL A 126 0.61 -8.17 15.91
CA VAL A 126 1.38 -9.29 15.39
C VAL A 126 1.51 -10.31 16.50
N ALA A 127 0.78 -11.42 16.38
CA ALA A 127 0.90 -12.56 17.28
C ALA A 127 1.98 -13.50 16.77
N VAL A 128 3.09 -13.58 17.50
CA VAL A 128 4.20 -14.48 17.21
C VAL A 128 3.83 -15.87 17.74
N PRO A 129 4.05 -16.96 16.97
CA PRO A 129 3.84 -18.31 17.48
C PRO A 129 4.75 -18.61 18.67
N GLU A 130 4.48 -19.69 19.39
CA GLU A 130 5.43 -20.20 20.37
C GLU A 130 6.73 -20.62 19.68
N LEU A 131 7.87 -20.28 20.29
CA LEU A 131 9.21 -20.52 19.77
C LEU A 131 10.01 -21.33 20.78
N GLU A 132 10.90 -22.18 20.28
CA GLU A 132 11.91 -22.84 21.08
C GLU A 132 12.94 -21.82 21.60
N SER A 133 13.73 -22.20 22.61
CA SER A 133 14.81 -21.34 23.11
C SER A 133 15.80 -20.97 22.00
N GLY A 134 16.16 -19.69 21.93
CA GLY A 134 17.04 -19.13 20.90
C GLY A 134 16.75 -17.67 20.58
N THR A 135 17.50 -17.14 19.61
CA THR A 135 17.33 -15.78 19.09
C THR A 135 16.69 -15.79 17.71
N TYR A 136 15.73 -14.90 17.51
CA TYR A 136 15.01 -14.75 16.25
C TYR A 136 14.91 -13.28 15.85
N THR A 137 14.90 -13.02 14.55
CA THR A 137 14.54 -11.71 13.99
C THR A 137 13.12 -11.76 13.46
N LEU A 138 12.22 -11.01 14.07
CA LEU A 138 10.90 -10.71 13.54
C LEU A 138 11.01 -9.58 12.53
N THR A 139 10.54 -9.80 11.30
CA THR A 139 10.41 -8.75 10.28
C THR A 139 8.96 -8.65 9.86
N VAL A 140 8.36 -7.46 9.94
CA VAL A 140 6.95 -7.19 9.58
C VAL A 140 6.89 -6.11 8.50
N TRP A 141 5.97 -6.24 7.55
CA TRP A 141 5.78 -5.26 6.47
C TRP A 141 4.33 -5.11 6.02
N LEU A 142 4.00 -3.96 5.42
CA LEU A 142 2.77 -3.78 4.66
C LEU A 142 2.80 -4.61 3.37
N THR A 143 1.68 -5.24 3.03
CA THR A 143 1.47 -5.96 1.75
C THR A 143 0.88 -5.06 0.65
N ALA A 144 0.91 -3.74 0.87
CA ALA A 144 0.40 -2.77 -0.07
C ALA A 144 1.13 -2.87 -1.43
N LYS A 145 0.38 -2.73 -2.51
CA LYS A 145 0.89 -2.90 -3.87
C LYS A 145 1.96 -1.85 -4.18
N GLY A 146 3.16 -2.30 -4.54
CA GLY A 146 4.27 -1.44 -4.95
C GLY A 146 5.00 -0.76 -3.78
N GLU A 147 4.76 -1.20 -2.54
CA GLU A 147 5.33 -0.59 -1.34
C GLU A 147 6.21 -1.59 -0.59
N GLU A 148 7.53 -1.42 -0.66
CA GLU A 148 8.50 -2.33 0.00
C GLU A 148 9.24 -1.69 1.20
N ASN A 149 9.06 -0.38 1.39
CA ASN A 149 9.87 0.43 2.31
C ASN A 149 9.33 0.45 3.76
N TYR A 150 8.21 -0.20 4.04
CA TYR A 150 7.56 -0.15 5.35
C TYR A 150 7.91 -1.37 6.21
N LYS A 151 9.16 -1.81 6.18
CA LYS A 151 9.64 -2.91 7.02
C LYS A 151 10.02 -2.41 8.40
N ALA A 152 9.63 -3.15 9.43
CA ALA A 152 10.15 -2.98 10.79
C ALA A 152 10.67 -4.32 11.29
N THR A 153 11.74 -4.27 12.10
CA THR A 153 12.40 -5.45 12.64
C THR A 153 12.51 -5.38 14.15
N ALA A 154 12.38 -6.52 14.82
CA ALA A 154 12.64 -6.66 16.25
C ALA A 154 13.36 -7.98 16.53
N GLU A 155 14.27 -7.97 17.51
CA GLU A 155 14.88 -9.18 18.03
C GLU A 155 13.97 -9.83 19.08
N ILE A 156 13.89 -11.15 19.06
CA ILE A 156 13.18 -11.98 20.03
C ILE A 156 14.19 -12.94 20.61
N VAL A 157 14.37 -12.90 21.93
CA VAL A 157 15.17 -13.86 22.68
C VAL A 157 14.22 -14.69 23.54
N VAL A 158 14.30 -16.01 23.41
CA VAL A 158 13.57 -16.98 24.21
C VAL A 158 14.59 -17.79 25.01
N GLU A 159 14.43 -17.80 26.33
CA GLU A 159 15.29 -18.51 27.29
C GLU A 159 14.74 -19.89 27.61
#